data_AF-A0A3L8BFA3-F1
#
_entry.id   AF-A0A3L8BFA3-F1
#
_cell.length_a   1.000
_cell.length_b   1.000
_cell.length_c   1.000
_cell.angle_alpha   90.00
_cell.angle_beta   90.00
_cell.angle_gamma   90.00
#
_symmetry.space_group_name_H-M   'P 1'
#
loop_
_entity.id
_entity.type
_entity.pdbx_description
1 polymer ?
#
loop_
_entity_poly.entity_id
_entity_poly.type
_entity_poly.pdbx_seq_one_letter_code
_entity_poly.pdbx_strand_id
1 'polypeptide(L)' 'MYLLSGCGDSKFADLSQSELQDRYYECENASSLSPGAAITCDNIRRECDRRAKDAGRKVCF' A
#
# COMPACT_ATOMS: atom_id res chain seq x y z
N MET A 1 -6.65 23.51 5.48
CA MET A 1 -5.77 22.33 5.59
C MET A 1 -6.67 21.10 5.58
N TYR A 2 -6.91 20.50 4.42
CA TYR A 2 -7.75 19.30 4.32
C TYR A 2 -6.95 18.11 4.86
N LEU A 3 -7.17 17.78 6.13
CA LEU A 3 -6.72 16.52 6.71
C LEU A 3 -7.61 15.44 6.08
N LEU A 4 -7.11 14.79 5.02
CA LEU A 4 -7.67 13.54 4.52
C LEU A 4 -7.42 12.48 5.59
N SER A 5 -8.32 12.42 6.58
CA SER A 5 -8.42 11.31 7.51
C SER A 5 -8.75 10.05 6.72
N GLY A 6 -7.73 9.30 6.32
CA GLY A 6 -7.84 7.91 5.87
C GLY A 6 -8.20 6.98 7.02
N CYS A 7 -9.23 7.33 7.80
CA CYS A 7 -9.79 6.49 8.86
C CYS A 7 -10.84 5.57 8.24
N GLY A 8 -10.35 4.48 7.70
CA GLY A 8 -11.10 3.31 7.26
C GLY A 8 -10.09 2.22 6.99
N ASP A 9 -10.49 0.95 7.07
CA ASP A 9 -9.64 -0.13 6.59
C ASP A 9 -9.17 0.23 5.17
N SER A 10 -7.87 0.06 4.95
CA SER A 10 -7.27 0.27 3.64
C SER A 10 -8.12 -0.48 2.61
N LYS A 11 -8.46 0.12 1.46
CA LYS A 11 -9.10 -0.67 0.36
C LYS A 11 -8.25 -1.89 -0.05
N PHE A 12 -7.01 -1.92 0.41
CA PHE A 12 -6.03 -2.98 0.21
C PHE A 12 -6.04 -4.02 1.36
N ALA A 13 -6.83 -3.84 2.42
CA ALA A 13 -6.94 -4.75 3.56
C ALA A 13 -7.51 -6.12 3.16
N ASP A 14 -8.47 -6.13 2.23
CA ASP A 14 -9.08 -7.36 1.71
C ASP A 14 -8.20 -8.11 0.70
N LEU A 15 -7.04 -7.54 0.33
CA LEU A 15 -6.14 -8.20 -0.61
C LEU A 15 -5.44 -9.39 0.02
N SER A 16 -5.34 -10.47 -0.75
CA SER A 16 -4.40 -11.55 -0.43
C SER A 16 -2.97 -11.00 -0.33
N GLN A 17 -2.11 -11.66 0.45
CA GLN A 17 -0.71 -11.22 0.60
C GLN A 17 0.04 -11.21 -0.74
N SER A 18 -0.24 -12.17 -1.62
CA SER A 18 0.35 -12.22 -2.97
C SER A 18 -0.08 -11.04 -3.81
N GLU A 19 -1.38 -10.72 -3.83
CA GLU A 19 -1.89 -9.62 -4.65
C GLU A 19 -1.43 -8.25 -4.13
N LEU A 20 -1.28 -8.10 -2.80
CA LEU A 20 -0.68 -6.90 -2.22
C LEU A 20 0.79 -6.77 -2.62
N GLN A 21 1.54 -7.88 -2.60
CA GLN A 21 2.95 -7.94 -2.97
C GLN A 21 3.17 -7.60 -4.46
N ASP A 22 2.32 -8.12 -5.35
CA ASP A 22 2.40 -7.85 -6.79
C ASP A 22 2.20 -6.35 -7.06
N ARG A 23 1.18 -5.75 -6.45
CA ARG A 23 0.91 -4.31 -6.58
C ARG A 23 2.00 -3.45 -5.95
N TYR A 24 2.58 -3.88 -4.83
CA TYR A 24 3.73 -3.20 -4.23
C TYR A 24 4.92 -3.21 -5.19
N TYR A 25 5.21 -4.36 -5.80
CA TYR A 25 6.27 -4.48 -6.79
C TYR A 25 6.05 -3.56 -8.00
N GLU A 26 4.83 -3.49 -8.53
CA GLU A 26 4.48 -2.54 -9.60
C GLU A 26 4.77 -1.09 -9.20
N CYS A 27 4.41 -0.71 -7.97
CA CYS A 27 4.66 0.62 -7.44
C CYS A 27 6.14 0.96 -7.28
N GLU A 28 6.97 0.01 -6.87
CA GLU A 28 8.42 0.23 -6.70
C GLU A 28 9.18 0.24 -8.04
N ASN A 29 8.64 -0.43 -9.07
CA ASN A 29 9.29 -0.52 -10.39
C ASN A 29 8.72 0.47 -11.42
N ALA A 30 7.73 1.29 -11.05
CA ALA A 30 7.17 2.29 -11.94
C ALA A 30 8.17 3.42 -12.23
N SER A 31 8.50 3.62 -13.51
CA SER A 31 9.37 4.72 -13.95
C SER A 31 8.71 6.10 -13.86
N SER A 32 7.38 6.14 -13.87
CA SER A 32 6.57 7.34 -13.65
C SER A 32 5.19 6.94 -13.13
N LEU A 33 4.61 7.78 -12.28
CA LEU A 33 3.28 7.58 -11.72
C LEU A 33 2.42 8.80 -12.01
N SER A 34 1.18 8.57 -12.47
CA SER A 34 0.17 9.62 -12.44
C SER A 34 -0.13 10.01 -10.98
N PRO A 35 -0.67 11.21 -10.71
CA PRO A 35 -1.02 11.60 -9.34
C PRO A 35 -1.94 10.61 -8.63
N GLY A 36 -2.91 10.02 -9.36
CA GLY A 36 -3.80 8.99 -8.80
C GLY A 36 -3.08 7.68 -8.51
N ALA A 37 -2.14 7.27 -9.38
CA ALA A 37 -1.33 6.08 -9.17
C ALA A 37 -0.37 6.26 -7.98
N ALA A 38 0.21 7.45 -7.79
CA ALA A 38 1.04 7.76 -6.62
C ALA A 38 0.27 7.61 -5.30
N ILE A 39 -0.94 8.17 -5.23
CA ILE A 39 -1.83 8.01 -4.05
C ILE A 39 -2.15 6.53 -3.82
N THR A 40 -2.38 5.77 -4.89
CA THR A 40 -2.64 4.33 -4.81
C THR A 40 -1.45 3.58 -4.23
N CYS A 41 -0.24 3.85 -4.73
CA CYS A 41 1.00 3.27 -4.23
C CYS A 41 1.26 3.62 -2.76
N ASP A 42 0.97 4.84 -2.32
CA ASP A 42 1.10 5.22 -0.92
C ASP A 42 0.15 4.42 -0.02
N ASN A 43 -1.06 4.12 -0.49
CA ASN A 43 -1.99 3.27 0.27
C ASN A 43 -1.55 1.80 0.31
N ILE A 44 -0.96 1.28 -0.78
CA ILE A 44 -0.37 -0.07 -0.82
C ILE A 44 0.78 -0.17 0.19
N ARG A 45 1.70 0.81 0.18
CA ARG A 45 2.83 0.89 1.14
C ARG A 45 2.34 0.90 2.58
N ARG A 46 1.33 1.72 2.89
CA ARG A 46 0.73 1.78 4.23
C ARG A 46 0.14 0.45 4.68
N GLU A 47 -0.49 -0.28 3.77
CA GLU A 47 -1.05 -1.61 4.08
C GLU A 47 0.06 -2.64 4.34
N CYS A 48 1.13 -2.61 3.55
CA CYS A 48 2.33 -3.41 3.80
C CYS A 48 2.94 -3.10 5.19
N ASP A 49 3.05 -1.83 5.56
CA ASP A 49 3.56 -1.41 6.87
C ASP A 49 2.64 -1.84 8.02
N ARG A 50 1.32 -1.76 7.84
CA ARG A 50 0.33 -2.22 8.82
C ARG A 50 0.51 -3.72 9.07
N ARG A 51 0.51 -4.54 8.01
CA ARG A 51 0.72 -5.98 8.10
C ARG A 51 2.10 -6.34 8.66
N ALA A 52 3.13 -5.54 8.35
CA ALA A 52 4.47 -5.77 8.88
C ALA A 52 4.52 -5.55 10.40
N LYS A 53 3.81 -4.54 10.92
CA LYS A 53 3.65 -4.32 12.35
C LYS A 53 2.91 -5.48 13.02
N ASP A 54 1.81 -5.94 12.41
CA ASP A 54 1.02 -7.06 12.93
C ASP A 54 1.81 -8.38 12.94
N ALA A 55 2.62 -8.62 11.89
CA ALA A 55 3.41 -9.85 11.73
C ALA A 55 4.78 -9.81 12.42
N GLY A 56 5.24 -8.64 12.87
CA GLY A 56 6.59 -8.43 13.41
C GLY A 56 7.72 -8.63 12.39
N ARG A 57 7.42 -8.58 11.10
CA ARG A 57 8.40 -8.79 10.00
C ARG A 57 7.96 -8.08 8.72
N LYS A 58 8.89 -7.78 7.81
CA LYS A 58 8.58 -7.23 6.49
C LYS A 58 7.72 -8.23 5.69
N VAL A 59 6.63 -7.77 5.07
CA VAL A 59 5.69 -8.63 4.32
C VAL A 59 5.60 -8.32 2.82
N CYS A 60 5.98 -7.11 2.41
CA CYS A 60 6.08 -6.70 1.00
C CYS A 60 7.53 -6.39 0.66
N PHE A 61 8.05 -6.79 -0.50
CA PHE A 61 9.44 -6.64 -0.90
C PHE A 61 9.65 -6.35 -2.38
#